data_AF-A0A4Y9RF87-F1
#
_entry.id   AF-A0A4Y9RF87-F1
#
_cell.length_a   1.000
_cell.length_b   1.000
_cell.length_c   1.000
_cell.angle_alpha   90.00
_cell.angle_beta   90.00
_cell.angle_gamma   90.00
#
_symmetry.space_group_name_H-M   'P 1'
#
loop_
_entity.id
_entity.type
_entity.pdbx_description
1 polymer ?
#
loop_
_entity_poly.entity_id
_entity_poly.type
_entity_poly.pdbx_seq_one_letter_code
_entity_poly.pdbx_strand_id
1 'polypeptide(L)'
;MSDLQRRLVEIVRADPELMTVLTGVRDLDLPDWRLFSGAVYQSVWNALTGRPAGYGVKDFDLGYFDSDTSWDAEDAVIRRVAAAFETPLRDRIEVRNQARVRLCL
;
A
#
# COMPACT_ATOMS: atom_id res chain seq x y z
N MET A 1 8.53 2.35 21.62
CA MET A 1 7.59 1.60 20.78
C MET A 1 6.82 0.65 21.69
N SER A 2 5.50 0.68 21.68
CA SER A 2 4.66 -0.19 22.51
C SER A 2 4.73 -1.65 22.05
N ASP A 3 4.30 -2.59 22.90
CA ASP A 3 4.26 -4.01 22.53
C ASP A 3 3.33 -4.29 21.36
N LEU A 4 2.19 -3.58 21.27
CA LEU A 4 1.28 -3.66 20.12
C LEU A 4 1.93 -3.17 18.84
N GLN A 5 2.70 -2.07 18.89
CA GLN A 5 3.43 -1.58 17.72
C GLN A 5 4.49 -2.57 17.26
N ARG A 6 5.25 -3.18 18.19
CA ARG A 6 6.25 -4.20 17.86
C ARG A 6 5.60 -5.40 17.19
N ARG A 7 4.50 -5.90 17.76
CA ARG A 7 3.75 -7.03 17.23
C ARG A 7 3.19 -6.75 15.83
N LEU A 8 2.68 -5.54 15.58
CA LEU A 8 2.24 -5.14 14.25
C LEU A 8 3.39 -5.16 13.25
N VAL A 9 4.55 -4.61 13.61
CA VAL A 9 5.75 -4.62 12.74
C VAL A 9 6.18 -6.04 12.41
N GLU A 10 6.16 -6.96 13.38
CA GLU A 10 6.47 -8.37 13.16
C GLU A 10 5.50 -9.03 12.19
N ILE A 11 4.18 -8.80 12.36
CA ILE A 11 3.14 -9.31 11.47
C ILE A 11 3.34 -8.80 10.03
N VAL A 12 3.57 -7.49 9.87
CA VAL A 12 3.78 -6.88 8.55
C VAL A 12 5.03 -7.44 7.88
N ARG A 13 6.13 -7.58 8.64
CA ARG A 13 7.40 -8.13 8.11
C ARG A 13 7.33 -9.61 7.76
N ALA A 14 6.39 -10.35 8.34
CA ALA A 14 6.17 -11.76 8.05
C ALA A 14 5.42 -11.99 6.73
N ASP A 15 4.88 -10.94 6.10
CA ASP A 15 4.18 -11.00 4.82
C ASP A 15 5.12 -10.56 3.68
N PRO A 16 5.66 -11.50 2.87
CA PRO A 16 6.66 -11.17 1.86
C PRO A 16 6.11 -10.28 0.73
N GLU A 17 4.83 -10.45 0.38
CA GLU A 17 4.20 -9.68 -0.69
C GLU A 17 3.98 -8.24 -0.22
N LEU A 18 3.42 -8.06 0.98
CA LEU A 18 3.28 -6.75 1.62
C LEU A 18 4.63 -6.04 1.76
N MET A 19 5.67 -6.76 2.17
CA MET A 19 7.02 -6.20 2.27
C MET A 19 7.61 -5.82 0.91
N THR A 20 7.31 -6.57 -0.15
CA THR A 20 7.71 -6.24 -1.52
C THR A 20 7.08 -4.92 -1.95
N VAL A 21 5.78 -4.73 -1.70
CA VAL A 21 5.09 -3.46 -2.00
C VAL A 21 5.67 -2.32 -1.18
N LEU A 22 5.82 -2.48 0.14
CA LEU A 22 6.34 -1.44 1.03
C LEU A 22 7.75 -0.98 0.65
N THR A 23 8.62 -1.93 0.27
CA THR A 23 9.98 -1.61 -0.14
C THR A 23 10.02 -0.96 -1.52
N GLY A 24 9.28 -1.50 -2.50
CA GLY A 24 9.19 -0.91 -3.84
C GLY A 24 8.63 0.51 -3.82
N VAL A 25 7.57 0.77 -3.05
CA VAL A 25 6.98 2.12 -2.93
C VAL A 25 7.94 3.09 -2.22
N ARG A 26 8.64 2.63 -1.18
CA ARG A 26 9.63 3.46 -0.49
C ARG A 26 10.71 3.96 -1.45
N ASP A 27 11.15 3.13 -2.38
CA ASP A 27 12.19 3.49 -3.34
C ASP A 27 11.69 4.48 -4.42
N LEU A 28 10.36 4.65 -4.54
CA LEU A 28 9.76 5.69 -5.38
C LEU A 28 9.71 7.08 -4.71
N ASP A 29 10.02 7.19 -3.42
CA ASP A 29 10.13 8.48 -2.71
C ASP A 29 8.97 9.45 -3.03
N LEU A 30 7.74 8.95 -2.94
CA LEU A 30 6.54 9.73 -3.18
C LEU A 30 6.29 10.73 -2.03
N PRO A 31 5.60 11.86 -2.25
CA PRO A 31 5.29 12.79 -1.16
C PRO A 31 4.23 12.21 -0.20
N ASP A 32 4.55 12.18 1.11
CA ASP A 32 3.68 11.71 2.22
C ASP A 32 2.89 10.43 1.90
N TRP A 33 3.58 9.43 1.37
CA TRP A 33 2.95 8.17 0.99
C TRP A 33 2.69 7.27 2.20
N ARG A 34 1.60 6.50 2.12
CA ARG A 34 1.26 5.44 3.07
C ARG A 34 0.57 4.30 2.33
N LEU A 35 0.92 3.08 2.76
CA LEU A 35 0.13 1.90 2.48
C LEU A 35 -0.79 1.63 3.67
N PHE A 36 -2.09 1.46 3.44
CA PHE A 36 -3.09 1.34 4.50
C PHE A 36 -4.19 0.33 4.13
N SER A 37 -5.28 0.31 4.92
CA SER A 37 -6.49 -0.45 4.62
C SER A 37 -6.29 -1.98 4.64
N GLY A 38 -6.91 -2.70 3.70
CA GLY A 38 -7.15 -4.13 3.72
C GLY A 38 -5.90 -4.94 3.92
N ALA A 39 -4.81 -4.62 3.21
CA ALA A 39 -3.55 -5.34 3.35
C ALA A 39 -3.01 -5.33 4.80
N VAL A 40 -3.09 -4.19 5.50
CA VAL A 40 -2.55 -4.07 6.87
C VAL A 40 -3.43 -4.81 7.88
N TYR A 41 -4.74 -4.58 7.87
CA TYR A 41 -5.63 -5.21 8.84
C TYR A 41 -5.79 -6.70 8.58
N GLN A 42 -5.81 -7.13 7.32
CA GLN A 42 -5.91 -8.54 6.95
C GLN A 42 -4.66 -9.32 7.39
N SER A 43 -3.45 -8.76 7.28
CA SER A 43 -2.24 -9.42 7.82
C SER A 43 -2.34 -9.63 9.33
N VAL A 44 -2.92 -8.68 10.07
CA VAL A 44 -3.20 -8.85 11.51
C VAL A 44 -4.22 -9.95 11.76
N TRP A 45 -5.34 -9.96 11.03
CA TRP A 45 -6.34 -11.03 11.16
C TRP A 45 -5.76 -12.40 10.83
N ASN A 46 -4.95 -12.51 9.79
CA ASN A 46 -4.32 -13.76 9.40
C ASN A 46 -3.39 -14.27 10.51
N ALA A 47 -2.55 -13.40 11.07
CA ALA A 47 -1.68 -13.75 12.19
C ALA A 47 -2.46 -14.17 13.45
N LEU A 48 -3.57 -13.48 13.77
CA LEU A 48 -4.39 -13.79 14.94
C LEU A 48 -5.22 -15.07 14.76
N THR A 49 -5.56 -15.44 13.53
CA THR A 49 -6.41 -16.60 13.23
C THR A 49 -5.63 -17.81 12.72
N GLY A 50 -4.30 -17.74 12.67
CA GLY A 50 -3.44 -18.82 12.20
C GLY A 50 -3.51 -19.09 10.70
N ARG A 51 -3.92 -18.10 9.90
CA ARG A 51 -3.94 -18.20 8.43
C ARG A 51 -2.56 -17.85 7.85
N PRO A 52 -2.22 -18.35 6.65
CA PRO A 52 -0.99 -17.97 5.96
C PRO A 52 -0.90 -16.45 5.73
N ALA A 53 0.33 -15.93 5.68
CA ALA A 53 0.56 -14.53 5.26
C ALA A 53 0.03 -14.29 3.84
N GLY A 54 -0.44 -13.08 3.55
CA GLY A 54 -1.10 -12.73 2.28
C GLY A 54 -2.48 -13.36 2.06
N TYR A 55 -2.96 -14.25 2.93
CA TYR A 55 -4.27 -14.91 2.73
C TYR A 55 -5.41 -13.88 2.65
N GLY A 56 -6.15 -13.90 1.54
CA GLY A 56 -7.32 -13.05 1.34
C GLY A 56 -7.01 -11.57 1.08
N VAL A 57 -5.73 -11.18 0.92
CA VAL A 57 -5.34 -9.83 0.50
C VAL A 57 -5.62 -9.68 -0.99
N LYS A 58 -6.56 -8.80 -1.36
CA LYS A 58 -6.97 -8.61 -2.76
C LYS A 58 -6.12 -7.56 -3.47
N ASP A 59 -5.90 -6.46 -2.79
CA ASP A 59 -5.35 -5.21 -3.29
C ASP A 59 -4.45 -4.55 -2.23
N PHE A 60 -3.67 -3.59 -2.68
CA PHE A 60 -2.77 -2.77 -1.89
C PHE A 60 -3.13 -1.30 -2.12
N ASP A 61 -3.84 -0.72 -1.16
CA ASP A 61 -4.19 0.70 -1.16
C ASP A 61 -2.94 1.55 -0.88
N LEU A 62 -2.47 2.26 -1.91
CA LEU A 62 -1.37 3.21 -1.83
C LEU A 62 -1.91 4.64 -1.95
N GLY A 63 -1.93 5.37 -0.83
CA GLY A 63 -2.19 6.79 -0.86
C GLY A 63 -0.89 7.59 -0.82
N TYR A 64 -0.91 8.74 -1.48
CA TYR A 64 0.11 9.77 -1.38
C TYR A 64 -0.59 11.13 -1.34
N PHE A 65 0.12 12.18 -0.94
CA PHE A 65 -0.44 13.53 -0.90
C PHE A 65 0.38 14.48 -1.77
N ASP A 66 -0.27 15.03 -2.79
CA ASP A 66 0.27 16.12 -3.59
C ASP A 66 -0.80 17.20 -3.78
N SER A 67 -0.43 18.47 -3.64
CA SER A 67 -1.35 19.59 -3.84
C SER A 67 -1.84 19.75 -5.28
N ASP A 68 -1.12 19.22 -6.26
CA ASP A 68 -1.56 19.16 -7.64
C ASP A 68 -2.66 18.10 -7.79
N THR A 69 -3.89 18.57 -7.92
CA THR A 69 -5.09 17.73 -8.07
C THR A 69 -5.46 17.47 -9.52
N SER A 70 -4.58 17.76 -10.48
CA SER A 70 -4.82 17.44 -11.88
C SER A 70 -4.82 15.93 -12.14
N TRP A 71 -5.60 15.50 -13.13
CA TRP A 71 -5.62 14.10 -13.54
C TRP A 71 -4.27 13.65 -14.10
N ASP A 72 -3.58 14.50 -14.86
CA ASP A 72 -2.27 14.19 -15.44
C ASP A 72 -1.21 13.96 -14.36
N ALA A 73 -1.25 14.72 -13.25
CA ALA A 73 -0.36 14.52 -12.11
C ALA A 73 -0.62 13.16 -11.42
N GLU A 74 -1.90 12.79 -11.21
CA GLU A 74 -2.23 11.49 -10.61
C GLU A 74 -1.89 10.31 -11.54
N ASP A 75 -2.19 10.44 -12.84
CA ASP A 75 -1.87 9.42 -13.85
C ASP A 75 -0.36 9.21 -14.00
N ALA A 76 0.45 10.27 -13.92
CA ALA A 76 1.91 10.15 -13.91
C ALA A 76 2.41 9.31 -12.72
N VAL A 77 1.83 9.51 -11.53
CA VAL A 77 2.19 8.71 -10.33
C VAL A 77 1.70 7.27 -10.46
N ILE A 78 0.47 7.05 -10.94
CA ILE A 78 -0.07 5.70 -11.21
C ILE A 78 0.86 4.94 -12.16
N ARG A 79 1.28 5.55 -13.27
CA ARG A 79 2.20 4.92 -14.24
C ARG A 79 3.57 4.66 -13.65
N ARG A 80 4.10 5.61 -12.86
CA ARG A 80 5.39 5.47 -12.18
C ARG A 80 5.38 4.31 -11.19
N VAL A 81 4.32 4.16 -10.41
CA VAL A 81 4.13 3.03 -9.49
C VAL A 81 3.98 1.74 -10.29
N ALA A 82 3.13 1.69 -11.32
CA ALA A 82 2.92 0.49 -12.13
C ALA A 82 4.22 -0.01 -12.80
N ALA A 83 5.10 0.90 -13.23
CA ALA A 83 6.39 0.57 -13.81
C ALA A 83 7.37 -0.07 -12.80
N ALA A 84 7.18 0.15 -11.50
CA ALA A 84 8.04 -0.37 -10.44
C ALA A 84 7.73 -1.83 -10.06
N PHE A 85 6.59 -2.38 -10.51
CA PHE A 85 6.13 -3.72 -10.12
C PHE A 85 5.84 -4.59 -11.35
N GLU A 86 5.93 -5.91 -11.16
CA GLU A 86 5.57 -6.92 -12.16
C GLU A 86 4.16 -7.49 -11.89
N THR A 87 3.50 -8.03 -12.92
CA THR A 87 2.23 -8.76 -12.79
C THR A 87 2.47 -10.08 -12.02
N PRO A 88 1.58 -10.48 -11.09
CA PRO A 88 0.24 -9.92 -10.83
C PRO A 88 0.21 -8.80 -9.79
N LEU A 89 1.35 -8.47 -9.16
CA LEU A 89 1.39 -7.49 -8.07
C LEU A 89 1.05 -6.07 -8.56
N ARG A 90 1.56 -5.69 -9.74
CA ARG A 90 1.24 -4.43 -10.42
C ARG A 90 -0.26 -4.16 -10.46
N ASP A 91 -1.04 -5.17 -10.84
CA ASP A 91 -2.47 -5.03 -11.11
C ASP A 91 -3.31 -4.95 -9.83
N ARG A 92 -2.69 -5.16 -8.67
CA ARG A 92 -3.31 -5.13 -7.34
C ARG A 92 -2.97 -3.88 -6.55
N ILE A 93 -2.08 -3.01 -7.04
CA ILE A 93 -1.72 -1.77 -6.34
C ILE A 93 -2.64 -0.66 -6.81
N GLU A 94 -3.46 -0.15 -5.89
CA GLU A 94 -4.39 0.94 -6.16
C GLU A 94 -3.81 2.26 -5.64
N VAL A 95 -3.45 3.16 -6.57
CA VAL A 95 -2.81 4.43 -6.23
C VAL A 95 -3.83 5.57 -6.23
N ARG A 96 -3.82 6.39 -5.18
CA ARG A 96 -4.73 7.55 -5.03
C ARG A 96 -4.04 8.77 -4.41
N ASN A 97 -4.16 9.92 -5.06
CA ASN A 97 -3.81 11.20 -4.44
C ASN A 97 -4.90 11.61 -3.45
N GLN A 98 -4.56 11.64 -2.17
CA GLN A 98 -5.49 11.99 -1.09
C GLN A 98 -6.02 13.43 -1.18
N ALA A 99 -5.30 14.34 -1.85
CA ALA A 99 -5.80 15.70 -2.09
C ALA A 99 -6.95 15.72 -3.12
N ARG A 100 -7.02 14.73 -4.02
CA ARG A 100 -8.00 14.68 -5.11
C ARG A 100 -9.30 13.95 -4.74
N VAL A 101 -9.29 13.13 -3.70
CA VAL A 101 -10.44 12.32 -3.26
C VAL A 101 -11.72 13.14 -3.14
N ARG A 102 -11.64 14.37 -2.61
CA ARG A 102 -12.80 15.28 -2.46
C ARG A 102 -13.45 15.74 -3.77
N LEU A 103 -12.75 15.60 -4.91
CA LEU A 103 -13.22 16.04 -6.23
C LEU A 103 -13.95 14.93 -7.00
N CYS A 104 -13.95 13.71 -6.47
CA CYS A 104 -14.57 12.54 -7.07
C CYS A 104 -15.92 12.18 -6.43
N LEU A 105 -16.50 13.12 -5.64
CA LEU A 105 -17.86 13.05 -5.11
C LEU A 105 -18.85 13.72 -6.06
#